data_AF-A0A4U2EIB4-F1
#
_entry.id   AF-A0A4U2EIB4-F1
#
_cell.length_a   1.000
_cell.length_b   1.000
_cell.length_c   1.000
_cell.angle_alpha   90.00
_cell.angle_beta   90.00
_cell.angle_gamma   90.00
#
_symmetry.space_group_name_H-M   'P 1'
#
loop_
_entity.id
_entity.type
_entity.pdbx_description
1 polymer ?
#
loop_
_entity_poly.entity_id
_entity_poly.type
_entity_poly.pdbx_seq_one_letter_code
_entity_poly.pdbx_strand_id
1 'polypeptide(L)'
;MTIESIPRSGFGYFIFGIKIALSPSIRKFVLLPLIANVLLVGGALFYIFSNLNTWIEGWMGALPSFLSWLSYILWPLLVITVLATFSYFFSTLANFIAAPFNGLLAEKVEELLSGKKVNDDGLLDVLKDTPRILAREWRKLVYVLPKAIGLFLLLLIPALGQTVAPFL
;
A
#
# COMPACT_ATOMS: atom_id res chain seq x y z
N MET A 1 27.64 -22.91 1.73
CA MET A 1 27.07 -23.02 3.08
C MET A 1 25.76 -23.78 2.94
N THR A 2 25.78 -25.09 3.18
CA THR A 2 24.58 -25.94 3.16
C THR A 2 23.72 -25.57 4.36
N ILE A 3 22.60 -24.91 4.14
CA ILE A 3 21.64 -24.64 5.20
C ILE A 3 20.93 -25.96 5.48
N GLU A 4 21.43 -26.71 6.46
CA GLU A 4 20.72 -27.87 6.98
C GLU A 4 19.31 -27.43 7.41
N SER A 5 18.30 -28.19 6.98
CA SER A 5 16.89 -27.92 7.24
C SER A 5 16.55 -28.24 8.70
N ILE A 6 17.02 -27.39 9.61
CA ILE A 6 16.60 -27.46 11.02
C ILE A 6 15.08 -27.19 11.03
N PRO A 7 14.25 -28.13 11.51
CA PRO A 7 12.82 -27.91 11.65
C PRO A 7 12.61 -26.74 12.63
N ARG A 8 11.94 -25.69 12.16
CA ARG A 8 11.65 -24.49 12.95
C ARG A 8 10.14 -24.41 13.20
N SER A 9 9.76 -23.89 14.36
CA SER A 9 8.37 -23.47 14.58
C SER A 9 8.01 -22.33 13.61
N GLY A 10 6.72 -22.05 13.41
CA GLY A 10 6.28 -20.94 12.53
C GLY A 10 6.94 -19.61 12.88
N PHE A 11 7.09 -19.31 14.18
CA PHE A 11 7.82 -18.12 14.65
C PHE A 11 9.33 -18.20 14.36
N GLY A 12 9.93 -19.40 14.41
CA GLY A 12 11.33 -19.61 14.05
C GLY A 12 11.64 -19.30 12.58
N TYR A 13 10.68 -19.52 11.67
CA TYR A 13 10.81 -19.12 10.26
C TYR A 13 10.80 -17.60 10.07
N PHE A 14 10.01 -16.87 10.86
CA PHE A 14 10.00 -15.40 10.81
C PHE A 14 11.36 -14.80 11.18
N ILE A 15 11.95 -15.24 12.29
CA ILE A 15 13.28 -14.79 12.73
C ILE A 15 14.37 -15.19 11.71
N PHE A 16 14.27 -16.38 11.14
CA PHE A 16 15.17 -16.82 10.06
C PHE A 16 15.02 -15.96 8.81
N GLY A 17 13.80 -15.61 8.42
CA GLY A 17 13.51 -14.70 7.31
C GLY A 17 14.15 -13.33 7.49
N ILE A 18 14.12 -12.76 8.70
CA ILE A 18 14.83 -11.49 9.01
C ILE A 18 16.34 -11.62 8.77
N LYS A 19 16.96 -12.72 9.23
CA LYS A 19 18.39 -12.96 9.00
C LYS A 19 18.73 -13.06 7.51
N ILE A 20 17.89 -13.71 6.72
CA ILE A 20 18.05 -13.80 5.26
C ILE A 20 17.87 -12.42 4.61
N ALA A 21 16.83 -11.67 4.99
CA ALA A 21 16.53 -10.35 4.44
C ALA A 21 17.70 -9.36 4.62
N LEU A 22 18.46 -9.49 5.72
CA LEU A 22 19.64 -8.68 6.01
C LEU A 22 20.94 -9.18 5.34
N SER A 23 20.92 -10.35 4.69
CA SER A 23 22.10 -10.90 4.03
C SER A 23 22.54 -10.03 2.82
N PRO A 24 23.84 -9.92 2.53
CA PRO A 24 24.35 -9.08 1.44
C PRO A 24 23.77 -9.40 0.05
N SER A 25 23.43 -10.67 -0.21
CA SER A 25 22.84 -11.12 -1.47
C SER A 25 21.39 -10.69 -1.64
N ILE A 26 20.63 -10.61 -0.55
CA ILE A 26 19.17 -10.36 -0.57
C ILE A 26 18.82 -8.91 -0.23
N ARG A 27 19.60 -8.21 0.60
CA ARG A 27 19.28 -6.87 1.13
C ARG A 27 18.91 -5.84 0.06
N LYS A 28 19.50 -5.93 -1.14
CA LYS A 28 19.19 -5.03 -2.27
C LYS A 28 17.74 -5.18 -2.76
N PHE A 29 17.20 -6.40 -2.74
CA PHE A 29 15.81 -6.68 -3.14
C PHE A 29 14.80 -6.25 -2.07
N VAL A 30 15.21 -6.17 -0.81
CA VAL A 30 14.42 -5.59 0.28
C VAL A 30 14.41 -4.05 0.20
N LEU A 31 15.55 -3.45 -0.15
CA LEU A 31 15.69 -1.99 -0.23
C LEU A 31 14.92 -1.38 -1.41
N LEU A 32 14.77 -2.08 -2.52
CA LEU A 32 14.06 -1.57 -3.71
C LEU A 32 12.62 -1.10 -3.42
N PRO A 33 11.72 -1.94 -2.88
CA PRO A 33 10.37 -1.50 -2.55
C PRO A 33 10.36 -0.45 -1.42
N LEU A 34 11.31 -0.50 -0.49
CA LEU A 34 11.43 0.53 0.56
C LEU A 34 11.75 1.90 -0.04
N ILE A 35 12.74 1.99 -0.93
CA ILE A 35 13.12 3.23 -1.60
C ILE A 35 11.96 3.73 -2.48
N ALA A 36 11.33 2.85 -3.25
CA ALA A 36 10.16 3.21 -4.05
C ALA A 36 9.04 3.81 -3.17
N ASN A 37 8.76 3.21 -2.01
CA ASN A 37 7.78 3.71 -1.06
C ASN A 37 8.17 5.04 -0.44
N VAL A 38 9.43 5.21 -0.03
CA VAL A 38 9.91 6.48 0.55
C VAL A 38 9.80 7.61 -0.48
N LEU A 39 10.19 7.36 -1.74
CA LEU A 39 10.07 8.35 -2.81
C LEU A 39 8.62 8.69 -3.12
N LEU A 40 7.76 7.67 -3.22
CA LEU A 40 6.35 7.84 -3.54
C LEU A 40 5.58 8.54 -2.42
N VAL A 41 5.61 7.99 -1.20
CA VAL A 41 4.88 8.52 -0.05
C VAL A 41 5.52 9.84 0.40
N GLY A 42 6.85 9.92 0.45
CA GLY A 42 7.55 11.15 0.81
C GLY A 42 7.29 12.28 -0.19
N GLY A 43 7.38 11.99 -1.49
CA GLY A 43 7.07 12.97 -2.55
C GLY A 43 5.61 13.40 -2.52
N ALA A 44 4.69 12.46 -2.30
CA ALA A 44 3.27 12.74 -2.15
C ALA A 44 2.96 13.62 -0.93
N LEU A 45 3.51 13.29 0.23
CA LEU A 45 3.34 14.09 1.45
C LEU A 45 3.90 15.49 1.23
N PHE A 46 5.11 15.61 0.65
CA PHE A 46 5.69 16.89 0.31
C PHE A 46 4.75 17.72 -0.58
N TYR A 47 4.25 17.13 -1.68
CA TYR A 47 3.32 17.78 -2.58
C TYR A 47 2.03 18.23 -1.89
N ILE A 48 1.44 17.37 -1.05
CA ILE A 48 0.21 17.69 -0.30
C ILE A 48 0.48 18.84 0.65
N PHE A 49 1.48 18.73 1.54
CA PHE A 49 1.78 19.77 2.52
C PHE A 49 2.11 21.12 1.87
N SER A 50 2.79 21.12 0.71
CA SER A 50 3.07 22.35 -0.03
C SER A 50 1.83 23.01 -0.63
N ASN A 51 0.77 22.26 -0.94
CA ASN A 51 -0.44 22.78 -1.59
C ASN A 51 -1.68 22.82 -0.68
N LEU A 52 -1.62 22.18 0.48
CA LEU A 52 -2.76 21.95 1.38
C LEU A 52 -3.43 23.26 1.78
N ASN A 53 -2.64 24.24 2.21
CA ASN A 53 -3.17 25.52 2.66
C ASN A 53 -3.89 26.25 1.51
N THR A 54 -3.28 26.29 0.33
CA THR A 54 -3.84 26.92 -0.87
C THR A 54 -5.16 26.28 -1.29
N TRP A 55 -5.27 24.95 -1.27
CA TRP A 55 -6.50 24.27 -1.62
C TRP A 55 -7.60 24.52 -0.60
N ILE A 56 -7.28 24.45 0.70
CA ILE A 56 -8.25 24.70 1.76
C ILE A 56 -8.74 26.15 1.73
N GLU A 57 -7.84 27.12 1.60
CA GLU A 57 -8.19 28.54 1.46
C GLU A 57 -9.04 28.79 0.21
N GLY A 58 -8.72 28.15 -0.91
CA GLY A 58 -9.54 28.23 -2.13
C GLY A 58 -10.97 27.72 -1.94
N TRP A 59 -11.15 26.59 -1.25
CA TRP A 59 -12.48 26.06 -0.93
C TRP A 59 -13.24 26.93 0.08
N MET A 60 -12.54 27.45 1.11
CA MET A 60 -13.14 28.35 2.10
C MET A 60 -13.50 29.71 1.50
N GLY A 61 -12.74 30.20 0.52
CA GLY A 61 -13.01 31.47 -0.17
C GLY A 61 -14.31 31.46 -0.97
N ALA A 62 -14.88 30.28 -1.26
CA ALA A 62 -16.20 30.15 -1.89
C ALA A 62 -17.36 30.29 -0.88
N LEU A 63 -17.09 30.38 0.43
CA LEU A 63 -18.13 30.53 1.44
C LEU A 63 -18.66 31.97 1.47
N PRO A 64 -19.99 32.17 1.42
CA PRO A 64 -20.61 33.44 1.73
C PRO A 64 -20.21 33.96 3.11
N SER A 65 -20.15 35.28 3.28
CA SER A 65 -19.70 35.92 4.53
C SER A 65 -20.46 35.47 5.78
N PHE A 66 -21.76 35.19 5.67
CA PHE A 66 -22.60 34.69 6.78
C PHE A 66 -22.25 33.26 7.22
N LEU A 67 -21.54 32.48 6.39
CA LEU A 67 -21.03 31.13 6.72
C LEU A 67 -19.56 31.12 7.15
N SER A 68 -18.92 32.29 7.30
CA SER A 68 -17.50 32.39 7.69
C SER A 68 -17.18 31.71 9.02
N TRP A 69 -18.14 31.63 9.95
CA TRP A 69 -17.99 30.90 11.21
C TRP A 69 -17.74 29.39 11.01
N LEU A 70 -18.20 28.82 9.89
CA LEU A 70 -18.06 27.40 9.59
C LEU A 70 -16.59 27.04 9.26
N SER A 71 -15.78 28.01 8.82
CA SER A 71 -14.36 27.82 8.52
C SER A 71 -13.56 27.29 9.72
N TYR A 72 -13.90 27.70 10.94
CA TYR A 72 -13.25 27.20 12.17
C TYR A 72 -13.44 25.69 12.36
N ILE A 73 -14.54 25.13 11.88
CA ILE A 73 -14.86 23.69 11.97
C ILE A 73 -14.37 22.95 10.72
N LEU A 74 -14.59 23.53 9.53
CA LEU A 74 -14.22 22.91 8.27
C LEU A 74 -12.71 22.80 8.10
N TRP A 75 -11.93 23.78 8.58
CA TRP A 75 -10.48 23.75 8.42
C TRP A 75 -9.85 22.48 9.03
N PRO A 76 -10.02 22.16 10.33
CA PRO A 76 -9.45 20.94 10.90
C PRO A 76 -10.08 19.68 10.30
N LEU A 77 -11.37 19.70 9.99
CA LEU A 77 -12.05 18.56 9.36
C LEU A 77 -11.47 18.24 7.98
N LEU A 78 -11.26 19.25 7.14
CA LEU A 78 -10.67 19.11 5.81
C LEU A 78 -9.23 18.66 5.90
N VAL A 79 -8.41 19.25 6.79
CA VAL A 79 -7.02 18.80 7.01
C VAL A 79 -6.99 17.31 7.38
N ILE A 80 -7.79 16.89 8.37
CA ILE A 80 -7.83 15.48 8.81
C ILE A 80 -8.33 14.58 7.68
N THR A 81 -9.40 14.98 6.98
CA THR A 81 -9.99 14.19 5.90
C THR A 81 -9.01 14.01 4.75
N VAL A 82 -8.31 15.09 4.37
CA VAL A 82 -7.28 15.07 3.33
C VAL A 82 -6.14 14.16 3.76
N LEU A 83 -5.56 14.36 4.95
CA LEU A 83 -4.48 13.53 5.45
C LEU A 83 -4.87 12.04 5.56
N ALA A 84 -6.05 11.73 6.10
CA ALA A 84 -6.54 10.37 6.20
C ALA A 84 -6.76 9.73 4.81
N THR A 85 -7.50 10.40 3.93
CA THR A 85 -7.78 9.91 2.58
C THR A 85 -6.50 9.64 1.80
N PHE A 86 -5.56 10.59 1.83
CA PHE A 86 -4.28 10.43 1.16
C PHE A 86 -3.43 9.35 1.81
N SER A 87 -3.39 9.24 3.14
CA SER A 87 -2.65 8.18 3.83
C SER A 87 -3.13 6.79 3.38
N TYR A 88 -4.45 6.54 3.37
CA TYR A 88 -5.01 5.27 2.90
C TYR A 88 -4.78 5.03 1.40
N PHE A 89 -4.95 6.05 0.57
CA PHE A 89 -4.71 5.96 -0.87
C PHE A 89 -3.26 5.63 -1.18
N PHE A 90 -2.31 6.36 -0.59
CA PHE A 90 -0.88 6.14 -0.80
C PHE A 90 -0.39 4.85 -0.15
N SER A 91 -0.96 4.39 0.96
CA SER A 91 -0.68 3.06 1.52
C SER A 91 -1.08 1.95 0.56
N THR A 92 -2.27 2.07 -0.05
CA THR A 92 -2.75 1.12 -1.07
C THR A 92 -1.85 1.15 -2.30
N LEU A 93 -1.49 2.34 -2.78
CA LEU A 93 -0.61 2.52 -3.93
C LEU A 93 0.82 2.01 -3.68
N ALA A 94 1.36 2.25 -2.48
CA ALA A 94 2.66 1.72 -2.04
C ALA A 94 2.66 0.19 -2.07
N ASN A 95 1.62 -0.45 -1.53
CA ASN A 95 1.48 -1.91 -1.59
C ASN A 95 1.36 -2.43 -3.04
N PHE A 96 0.62 -1.70 -3.88
CA PHE A 96 0.46 -2.02 -5.30
C PHE A 96 1.81 -1.98 -6.05
N ILE A 97 2.63 -0.97 -5.76
CA ILE A 97 3.98 -0.80 -6.34
C ILE A 97 4.98 -1.79 -5.75
N ALA A 98 4.86 -2.14 -4.47
CA ALA A 98 5.72 -3.12 -3.81
C ALA A 98 5.47 -4.56 -4.30
N ALA A 99 4.28 -4.87 -4.81
CA ALA A 99 3.89 -6.21 -5.27
C ALA A 99 4.90 -6.90 -6.21
N PRO A 100 5.37 -6.28 -7.32
CA PRO A 100 6.38 -6.90 -8.20
C PRO A 100 7.70 -7.17 -7.47
N PHE A 101 8.14 -6.26 -6.59
CA PHE A 101 9.39 -6.45 -5.83
C PHE A 101 9.29 -7.57 -4.79
N ASN A 102 8.12 -7.73 -4.17
CA ASN A 102 7.88 -8.83 -3.22
C ASN A 102 7.95 -10.20 -3.92
N GLY A 103 7.48 -10.30 -5.17
CA GLY A 103 7.63 -11.50 -5.99
C GLY A 103 9.09 -11.83 -6.30
N LEU A 104 9.84 -10.83 -6.77
CA LEU A 104 11.28 -10.96 -7.03
C LEU A 104 12.08 -11.34 -5.77
N LEU A 105 11.73 -10.73 -4.63
CA LEU A 105 12.36 -11.06 -3.35
C LEU A 105 12.14 -12.53 -2.98
N ALA A 106 10.92 -13.04 -3.16
CA ALA A 106 10.60 -14.44 -2.87
C ALA A 106 11.40 -15.41 -3.76
N GLU A 107 11.50 -15.11 -5.06
CA GLU A 107 12.30 -15.90 -6.00
C GLU A 107 13.78 -15.94 -5.61
N LYS A 108 14.37 -14.79 -5.28
CA LYS A 108 15.79 -14.74 -4.86
C LYS A 108 16.05 -15.39 -3.51
N VAL A 109 15.07 -15.39 -2.62
CA VAL A 109 15.15 -16.19 -1.37
C VAL A 109 15.08 -17.68 -1.67
N GLU A 110 14.23 -18.12 -2.59
CA GLU A 110 14.16 -19.53 -3.01
C GLU A 110 15.45 -19.99 -3.69
N GLU A 111 16.05 -19.17 -4.57
CA GLU A 111 17.35 -19.46 -5.19
C GLU A 111 18.45 -19.64 -4.14
N LEU A 112 18.48 -18.77 -3.12
CA LEU A 112 19.44 -18.84 -2.03
C LEU A 112 19.29 -20.12 -1.20
N LEU A 113 18.06 -20.54 -0.93
CA LEU A 113 17.76 -21.71 -0.10
C LEU A 113 17.90 -23.04 -0.85
N SER A 114 17.46 -23.09 -2.11
CA SER A 114 17.48 -24.28 -2.95
C SER A 114 18.84 -24.52 -3.63
N GLY A 115 19.65 -23.47 -3.77
CA GLY A 115 20.90 -23.51 -4.53
C GLY A 115 20.70 -23.69 -6.04
N LYS A 116 19.45 -23.66 -6.52
CA LYS A 116 19.11 -23.74 -7.94
C LYS A 116 18.78 -22.33 -8.41
N LYS A 117 19.32 -21.90 -9.56
CA LYS A 117 18.82 -20.72 -10.25
C LYS A 117 17.39 -21.02 -10.72
N VAL A 118 16.42 -20.25 -10.26
CA VAL A 118 15.00 -20.47 -10.55
C VAL A 118 14.62 -19.79 -11.86
N ASN A 119 15.31 -18.69 -12.23
CA ASN A 119 15.49 -18.16 -13.59
C ASN A 119 16.51 -17.01 -13.57
N ASP A 120 17.10 -16.67 -14.72
CA ASP A 120 17.99 -15.49 -14.86
C ASP A 120 17.19 -14.20 -15.08
N ASP A 121 15.94 -14.16 -14.58
CA ASP A 121 15.06 -13.00 -14.70
C ASP A 121 15.64 -11.87 -13.85
N GLY A 122 16.17 -10.86 -14.54
CA GLY A 122 16.74 -9.69 -13.92
C GLY A 122 15.66 -8.75 -13.40
N LEU A 123 16.09 -7.66 -12.73
CA LEU A 123 15.20 -6.53 -12.41
C LEU A 123 14.43 -6.00 -13.62
N LEU A 124 15.02 -6.14 -14.82
CA LEU A 124 14.43 -5.73 -16.10
C LEU A 124 13.24 -6.59 -16.52
N ASP A 125 13.27 -7.90 -16.26
CA ASP A 125 12.19 -8.79 -16.66
C ASP A 125 11.00 -8.67 -15.71
N VAL A 126 11.26 -8.45 -14.41
CA VAL A 126 10.22 -8.04 -13.45
C VAL A 126 9.60 -6.70 -13.82
N LEU A 127 10.38 -5.73 -14.30
CA LEU A 127 9.87 -4.45 -14.80
C LEU A 127 8.98 -4.64 -16.04
N LYS A 128 9.34 -5.56 -16.96
CA LYS A 128 8.51 -5.90 -18.13
C LYS A 128 7.22 -6.62 -17.74
N ASP A 129 7.25 -7.42 -16.68
CA ASP A 129 6.08 -8.12 -16.16
C ASP A 129 5.24 -7.27 -15.21
N THR A 130 5.78 -6.15 -14.72
CA THR A 130 5.09 -5.22 -13.81
C THR A 130 3.73 -4.77 -14.38
N PRO A 131 3.60 -4.30 -15.64
CA PRO A 131 2.30 -3.94 -16.21
C PRO A 131 1.27 -5.07 -16.13
N ARG A 132 1.69 -6.32 -16.38
CA ARG A 132 0.82 -7.49 -16.30
C ARG A 132 0.40 -7.80 -14.86
N ILE A 133 1.32 -7.70 -13.91
CA ILE A 133 1.07 -7.88 -12.47
C ILE A 133 0.09 -6.81 -11.97
N LEU A 134 0.35 -5.54 -12.29
CA LEU A 134 -0.50 -4.41 -11.91
C LEU A 134 -1.89 -4.53 -12.53
N ALA A 135 -2.01 -4.94 -13.80
CA ALA A 135 -3.30 -5.19 -14.44
C ALA A 135 -4.10 -6.31 -13.76
N ARG A 136 -3.43 -7.27 -13.10
CA ARG A 136 -4.11 -8.31 -12.31
C ARG A 136 -4.62 -7.73 -10.98
N GLU A 137 -3.80 -6.95 -10.28
CA GLU A 137 -4.22 -6.30 -9.04
C GLU A 137 -5.33 -5.27 -9.28
N TRP A 138 -5.30 -4.54 -10.41
CA TRP A 138 -6.38 -3.66 -10.84
C TRP A 138 -7.70 -4.40 -11.02
N ARG A 139 -7.68 -5.59 -11.64
CA ARG A 139 -8.86 -6.44 -11.78
C ARG A 139 -9.42 -6.89 -10.42
N LYS A 140 -8.57 -7.18 -9.43
CA LYS A 140 -9.03 -7.49 -8.07
C LYS A 140 -9.71 -6.28 -7.42
N LEU A 141 -9.11 -5.09 -7.56
CA LEU A 141 -9.70 -3.86 -7.05
C LEU A 141 -11.07 -3.59 -7.68
N VAL A 142 -11.18 -3.66 -9.00
CA VAL A 142 -12.45 -3.47 -9.73
C VAL A 142 -13.48 -4.56 -9.37
N TYR A 143 -13.05 -5.78 -9.04
CA TYR A 143 -13.95 -6.84 -8.59
C TYR A 143 -14.47 -6.62 -7.15
N VAL A 144 -13.61 -6.12 -6.25
CA VAL A 144 -13.97 -5.86 -4.85
C VAL A 144 -14.75 -4.56 -4.67
N LEU A 145 -14.49 -3.55 -5.50
CA LEU A 145 -15.08 -2.22 -5.36
C LEU A 145 -16.62 -2.20 -5.37
N PRO A 146 -17.34 -2.91 -6.28
CA PRO A 146 -18.79 -2.98 -6.25
C PRO A 146 -19.32 -3.59 -4.94
N LYS A 147 -18.63 -4.62 -4.41
CA LYS A 147 -19.01 -5.25 -3.13
C LYS A 147 -18.80 -4.29 -1.97
N ALA A 148 -17.67 -3.58 -1.95
CA ALA A 148 -17.37 -2.57 -0.95
C ALA A 148 -18.40 -1.42 -0.97
N ILE A 149 -18.79 -0.95 -2.16
CA ILE A 149 -19.85 0.06 -2.32
C ILE A 149 -21.19 -0.49 -1.84
N GLY A 150 -21.56 -1.70 -2.23
CA GLY A 150 -22.79 -2.35 -1.78
C GLY A 150 -22.85 -2.46 -0.25
N LEU A 151 -21.76 -2.89 0.38
CA LEU A 151 -21.65 -3.00 1.83
C LEU A 151 -21.70 -1.61 2.50
N PHE A 152 -21.03 -0.61 1.93
CA PHE A 152 -21.04 0.77 2.42
C PHE A 152 -22.46 1.36 2.40
N LEU A 153 -23.19 1.16 1.31
CA LEU A 153 -24.58 1.59 1.20
C LEU A 153 -25.48 0.86 2.20
N LEU A 154 -25.24 -0.43 2.42
CA LEU A 154 -25.95 -1.21 3.44
C LEU A 154 -25.71 -0.67 4.85
N LEU A 155 -24.46 -0.32 5.18
CA LEU A 155 -24.06 0.25 6.47
C LEU A 155 -24.69 1.63 6.75
N LEU A 156 -25.09 2.38 5.72
CA LEU A 156 -25.81 3.64 5.89
C LEU A 156 -27.27 3.43 6.32
N ILE A 157 -27.82 2.23 6.16
CA ILE A 157 -29.18 1.89 6.59
C ILE A 157 -29.13 1.49 8.07
N PRO A 158 -29.73 2.29 8.99
CA PRO A 158 -29.70 1.98 10.42
C PRO A 158 -30.29 0.60 10.71
N ALA A 159 -29.68 -0.14 11.65
CA ALA A 159 -30.04 -1.50 12.08
C ALA A 159 -29.85 -2.62 11.02
N LEU A 160 -30.20 -2.41 9.75
CA LEU A 160 -30.00 -3.42 8.69
C LEU A 160 -28.53 -3.58 8.31
N GLY A 161 -27.82 -2.46 8.15
CA GLY A 161 -26.40 -2.48 7.82
C GLY A 161 -25.56 -3.21 8.85
N GLN A 162 -25.75 -2.90 10.14
CA GLN A 162 -24.95 -3.50 11.21
C GLN A 162 -25.27 -4.97 11.49
N THR A 163 -26.47 -5.44 11.13
CA THR A 163 -26.90 -6.83 11.37
C THR A 163 -26.62 -7.75 10.19
N VAL A 164 -26.76 -7.29 8.95
CA VAL A 164 -26.61 -8.12 7.75
C VAL A 164 -25.18 -8.09 7.21
N ALA A 165 -24.47 -6.95 7.31
CA ALA A 165 -23.11 -6.81 6.77
C ALA A 165 -22.06 -7.79 7.34
N PRO A 166 -22.11 -8.23 8.61
CA PRO A 166 -21.14 -9.21 9.13
C PRO A 166 -21.23 -10.61 8.49
N PHE A 167 -22.34 -10.93 7.80
CA PHE A 167 -22.63 -12.25 7.27
C PHE A 167 -22.56 -12.36 5.73
N LEU A 168 -22.26 -11.25 5.03
CA LEU A 168 -22.14 -11.15 3.56
C LEU A 168 -20.66 -11.04 3.13
#